data_AF-A0A2T7U078-F1
#
_entry.id   AF-A0A2T7U078-F1
#
_cell.length_a   1.000
_cell.length_b   1.000
_cell.length_c   1.000
_cell.angle_alpha   90.00
_cell.angle_beta   90.00
_cell.angle_gamma   90.00
#
_symmetry.space_group_name_H-M   'P 1'
#
loop_
_entity.id
_entity.type
_entity.pdbx_description
1 polymer ?
#
loop_
_entity_poly.entity_id
_entity_poly.type
_entity_poly.pdbx_seq_one_letter_code
_entity_poly.pdbx_strand_id
1 'polypeptide(L)'
;MLLQTLLALGLAGRALLPDLSDLPVREQALQARYEPQSREVTNWRSEAMDALEPKTVVTLAALFKAERPFVTRCVKLNNYWCIKSARWNGELATDNEGHVGFASADHGADAAALLLKRYYLDLKRKSALDIVRRWAPAECGIATGIGGMAVLAVRGIGGTVRAQYLASRRKGRVVRYTAKGGSGGKPGRVSMVIPMAPKTPQYRVPSIAVGMGERPKAPDPRPLVVQRAKPKGEPVATASTAPKTRVASACAPDEQRLRNYASRMVEGLGLGPNDDLKLFESDGRPLPNLARVMLAMSSFELGALRASPDLVEAAIERASAKIEASIKTDRPREQ
;
A
#
# COMPACT_ATOMS: atom_id res chain seq x y z
N MET A 1 3.34 -39.59 49.07
CA MET A 1 2.69 -38.39 49.66
C MET A 1 2.89 -37.11 48.85
N LEU A 2 3.98 -36.94 48.06
CA LEU A 2 4.21 -35.76 47.22
C LEU A 2 3.20 -35.55 46.07
N LEU A 3 2.67 -36.64 45.49
CA LEU A 3 1.74 -36.57 44.37
C LEU A 3 0.35 -36.04 44.80
N GLN A 4 -0.07 -36.37 46.03
CA GLN A 4 -1.33 -35.90 46.61
C GLN A 4 -1.27 -34.41 46.97
N THR A 5 -0.08 -33.91 47.37
CA THR A 5 0.12 -32.49 47.66
C THR A 5 0.11 -31.64 46.40
N LEU A 6 0.66 -32.13 45.28
CA LEU A 6 0.59 -31.43 43.98
C LEU A 6 -0.83 -31.40 43.40
N LEU A 7 -1.60 -32.48 43.57
CA LEU A 7 -3.01 -32.53 43.15
C LEU A 7 -3.89 -31.60 44.00
N ALA A 8 -3.62 -31.51 45.31
CA ALA A 8 -4.30 -30.57 46.20
C ALA A 8 -3.96 -29.10 45.87
N LEU A 9 -2.70 -28.79 45.50
CA LEU A 9 -2.33 -27.45 45.02
C LEU A 9 -2.98 -27.11 43.67
N GLY A 10 -3.08 -28.08 42.75
CA GLY A 10 -3.74 -27.89 41.46
C GLY A 10 -5.25 -27.64 41.58
N LEU A 11 -5.91 -28.27 42.55
CA LEU A 11 -7.34 -28.06 42.83
C LEU A 11 -7.60 -26.77 43.63
N ALA A 12 -6.72 -26.41 44.58
CA ALA A 12 -6.82 -25.16 45.34
C ALA A 12 -6.52 -23.91 44.48
N GLY A 13 -5.61 -24.01 43.50
CA GLY A 13 -5.35 -22.93 42.54
C GLY A 13 -6.55 -22.60 41.65
N ARG A 14 -7.47 -23.56 41.44
CA ARG A 14 -8.71 -23.38 40.69
C ARG A 14 -9.79 -22.61 41.46
N ALA A 15 -9.73 -22.63 42.79
CA ALA A 15 -10.68 -21.93 43.66
C ALA A 15 -10.27 -20.48 43.99
N LEU A 16 -9.04 -20.09 43.67
CA LEU A 16 -8.49 -18.74 43.88
C LEU A 16 -8.42 -17.92 42.58
N LEU A 17 -8.80 -18.50 41.44
CA LEU A 17 -9.04 -17.75 40.22
C LEU A 17 -10.45 -17.16 40.32
N PRO A 18 -10.63 -15.83 40.24
CA PRO A 18 -11.95 -15.26 40.09
C PRO A 18 -12.62 -15.89 38.87
N ASP A 19 -13.91 -16.16 39.00
CA ASP A 19 -14.74 -16.76 37.96
C ASP A 19 -14.55 -15.98 36.65
N LEU A 20 -13.79 -16.55 35.71
CA LEU A 20 -13.52 -15.95 34.40
C LEU A 20 -14.80 -15.86 33.55
N SER A 21 -15.90 -16.45 34.04
CA SER A 21 -17.23 -16.37 33.46
C SER A 21 -17.94 -15.04 33.70
N ASP A 22 -17.45 -14.20 34.62
CA ASP A 22 -18.06 -12.91 34.98
C ASP A 22 -17.22 -11.69 34.54
N LEU A 23 -16.25 -11.89 33.64
CA LEU A 23 -15.82 -10.78 32.81
C LEU A 23 -17.05 -10.36 32.00
N PRO A 24 -17.49 -9.09 32.07
CA PRO A 24 -18.53 -8.63 31.17
C PRO A 24 -17.99 -8.88 29.76
N VAL A 25 -18.56 -9.87 29.09
CA VAL A 25 -18.46 -10.05 27.66
C VAL A 25 -19.01 -8.75 27.12
N ARG A 26 -18.10 -7.80 26.89
CA ARG A 26 -18.37 -6.54 26.24
C ARG A 26 -18.53 -6.88 24.77
N GLU A 27 -19.64 -7.54 24.49
CA GLU A 27 -20.27 -7.80 23.19
C GLU A 27 -20.78 -6.49 22.56
N GLN A 28 -20.14 -5.35 22.86
CA GLN A 28 -20.01 -4.28 21.89
C GLN A 28 -19.04 -4.78 20.83
N ALA A 29 -19.59 -5.55 19.90
CA ALA A 29 -19.07 -5.90 18.59
C ALA A 29 -17.79 -5.13 18.22
N LEU A 30 -16.68 -5.84 18.31
CA LEU A 30 -15.33 -5.53 17.82
C LEU A 30 -15.36 -5.27 16.31
N GLN A 31 -16.02 -4.22 15.85
CA GLN A 31 -15.84 -3.76 14.48
C GLN A 31 -14.39 -3.26 14.37
N ALA A 32 -13.65 -3.87 13.44
CA ALA A 32 -12.33 -3.40 13.08
C ALA A 32 -12.40 -1.90 12.76
N ARG A 33 -11.56 -1.11 13.43
CA ARG A 33 -11.48 0.33 13.21
C ARG A 33 -10.05 0.71 12.92
N TYR A 34 -9.87 1.73 12.09
CA TYR A 34 -8.56 2.31 11.87
C TYR A 34 -8.22 3.32 12.96
N GLU A 35 -7.02 3.22 13.54
CA GLU A 35 -6.49 4.16 14.52
C GLU A 35 -5.42 5.05 13.88
N PRO A 36 -5.72 6.34 13.60
CA PRO A 36 -4.80 7.21 12.86
C PRO A 36 -3.48 7.49 13.59
N GLN A 37 -3.50 7.47 14.92
CA GLN A 37 -2.31 7.77 15.74
C GLN A 37 -1.25 6.67 15.63
N SER A 38 -1.69 5.41 15.68
CA SER A 38 -0.85 4.21 15.57
C SER A 38 -0.71 3.71 14.13
N ARG A 39 -1.52 4.25 13.19
CA ARG A 39 -1.59 3.85 11.77
C ARG A 39 -1.83 2.35 11.60
N GLU A 40 -2.76 1.81 12.39
CA GLU A 40 -3.09 0.39 12.37
C GLU A 40 -4.60 0.15 12.48
N VAL A 41 -5.04 -1.02 12.04
CA VAL A 41 -6.41 -1.51 12.24
C VAL A 41 -6.44 -2.31 13.53
N THR A 42 -7.41 -2.08 14.41
CA THR A 42 -7.42 -2.63 15.77
C THR A 42 -7.30 -4.14 15.89
N ASN A 43 -7.81 -4.90 14.90
CA ASN A 43 -7.75 -6.36 14.88
C ASN A 43 -6.51 -6.93 14.15
N TRP A 44 -5.54 -6.11 13.74
CA TRP A 44 -4.46 -6.59 12.87
C TRP A 44 -3.65 -7.75 13.46
N ARG A 45 -3.51 -7.81 14.79
CA ARG A 45 -2.74 -8.86 15.47
C ARG A 45 -3.43 -10.22 15.37
N SER A 46 -4.74 -10.29 15.58
CA SER A 46 -5.50 -11.53 15.44
C SER A 46 -5.53 -11.98 13.99
N GLU A 47 -5.85 -11.07 13.07
CA GLU A 47 -5.85 -11.33 11.62
C GLU A 47 -4.48 -11.85 11.15
N ALA A 48 -3.38 -11.22 11.59
CA ALA A 48 -2.04 -11.66 11.24
C ALA A 48 -1.75 -13.09 11.70
N MET A 49 -2.06 -13.44 12.95
CA MET A 49 -1.81 -14.78 13.48
C MET A 49 -2.50 -15.87 12.66
N ASP A 50 -3.72 -15.60 12.20
CA ASP A 50 -4.50 -16.55 11.39
C ASP A 50 -4.06 -16.55 9.93
N ALA A 51 -3.70 -15.40 9.39
CA ALA A 51 -3.60 -15.21 7.95
C ALA A 51 -2.17 -15.07 7.39
N LEU A 52 -1.14 -14.94 8.24
CA LEU A 52 0.27 -14.84 7.83
C LEU A 52 1.12 -16.07 8.21
N GLU A 53 2.25 -16.20 7.52
CA GLU A 53 3.32 -17.17 7.76
C GLU A 53 4.70 -16.48 7.79
N PRO A 54 5.73 -17.09 8.42
CA PRO A 54 5.67 -18.29 9.26
C PRO A 54 4.97 -18.03 10.60
N LYS A 55 4.14 -18.98 11.07
CA LYS A 55 3.32 -18.81 12.28
C LYS A 55 4.14 -18.44 13.51
N THR A 56 5.30 -19.06 13.70
CA THR A 56 6.21 -18.78 14.82
C THR A 56 6.64 -17.31 14.89
N VAL A 57 7.02 -16.72 13.75
CA VAL A 57 7.44 -15.32 13.67
C VAL A 57 6.26 -14.39 13.96
N VAL A 58 5.10 -14.69 13.39
CA VAL A 58 3.89 -13.88 13.56
C VAL A 58 3.40 -13.90 15.00
N THR A 59 3.34 -15.07 15.63
CA THR A 59 2.94 -15.22 17.03
C THR A 59 3.89 -14.45 17.95
N LEU A 60 5.20 -14.51 17.72
CA LEU A 60 6.17 -13.73 18.48
C LEU A 60 5.93 -12.23 18.33
N ALA A 61 5.72 -11.76 17.09
CA ALA A 61 5.47 -10.35 16.81
C ALA A 61 4.15 -9.84 17.41
N ALA A 62 3.07 -10.63 17.31
CA ALA A 62 1.74 -10.27 17.77
C ALA A 62 1.61 -10.29 19.30
N LEU A 63 2.16 -11.31 19.97
CA LEU A 63 1.99 -11.48 21.42
C LEU A 63 3.01 -10.67 22.24
N PHE A 64 4.25 -10.57 21.79
CA PHE A 64 5.33 -9.94 22.56
C PHE A 64 5.65 -8.51 22.11
N LYS A 65 4.81 -7.91 21.25
CA LYS A 65 5.03 -6.59 20.65
C LYS A 65 6.40 -6.46 19.97
N ALA A 66 6.97 -7.58 19.51
CA ALA A 66 8.23 -7.66 18.78
C ALA A 66 8.03 -7.28 17.30
N GLU A 67 7.42 -6.12 17.07
CA GLU A 67 6.96 -5.69 15.74
C GLU A 67 8.11 -5.37 14.79
N ARG A 68 9.24 -4.85 15.29
CA ARG A 68 10.41 -4.55 14.45
C ARG A 68 11.46 -5.65 14.56
N PRO A 69 12.09 -6.06 13.44
CA PRO A 69 11.92 -5.58 12.06
C PRO A 69 10.85 -6.31 11.22
N PHE A 70 10.08 -7.23 11.81
CA PHE A 70 9.30 -8.24 11.08
C PHE A 70 7.93 -7.77 10.57
N VAL A 71 7.28 -6.86 11.27
CA VAL A 71 5.93 -6.35 10.96
C VAL A 71 6.05 -5.10 10.11
N THR A 72 5.65 -5.21 8.85
CA THR A 72 5.56 -4.05 7.97
C THR A 72 4.29 -3.25 8.24
N ARG A 73 4.24 -2.01 7.74
CA ARG A 73 3.04 -1.17 7.81
C ARG A 73 1.81 -1.87 7.24
N CYS A 74 1.97 -2.68 6.19
CA CYS A 74 0.84 -3.27 5.49
C CYS A 74 0.22 -4.44 6.27
N VAL A 75 1.01 -5.11 7.13
CA VAL A 75 0.49 -6.08 8.11
C VAL A 75 -0.47 -5.39 9.08
N LYS A 76 -0.08 -4.23 9.62
CA LYS A 76 -0.91 -3.43 10.53
C LYS A 76 -2.21 -2.91 9.89
N LEU A 77 -2.31 -2.96 8.57
CA LEU A 77 -3.44 -2.51 7.78
C LEU A 77 -4.33 -3.67 7.28
N ASN A 78 -4.08 -4.92 7.69
CA ASN A 78 -4.71 -6.11 7.11
C ASN A 78 -4.58 -6.18 5.58
N ASN A 79 -3.49 -5.63 5.04
CA ASN A 79 -3.28 -5.43 3.61
C ASN A 79 -1.98 -6.10 3.17
N TYR A 80 -2.00 -7.42 3.01
CA TYR A 80 -0.76 -8.19 2.82
C TYR A 80 -0.11 -8.07 1.43
N TRP A 81 -0.67 -7.23 0.56
CA TRP A 81 -0.15 -6.90 -0.77
C TRP A 81 0.12 -5.40 -0.96
N CYS A 82 0.01 -4.61 0.12
CA CYS A 82 0.21 -3.15 0.10
C CYS A 82 -0.61 -2.42 -0.99
N ILE A 83 -1.87 -2.82 -1.16
CA ILE A 83 -2.80 -2.22 -2.14
C ILE A 83 -3.10 -0.76 -1.79
N LYS A 84 -3.25 0.08 -2.81
CA LYS A 84 -3.69 1.47 -2.67
C LYS A 84 -5.21 1.57 -2.65
N SER A 85 -5.73 2.59 -1.94
CA SER A 85 -7.16 2.87 -1.84
C SER A 85 -7.85 3.02 -3.20
N ALA A 86 -9.04 2.43 -3.29
CA ALA A 86 -9.90 2.49 -4.47
C ALA A 86 -11.39 2.42 -4.14
N ARG A 87 -11.77 2.53 -2.85
CA ARG A 87 -13.09 2.17 -2.30
C ARG A 87 -13.35 0.67 -2.40
N TRP A 88 -12.39 -0.10 -1.90
CA TRP A 88 -12.52 -1.54 -1.84
C TRP A 88 -13.62 -1.97 -0.88
N ASN A 89 -14.16 -3.17 -1.07
CA ASN A 89 -15.02 -3.76 -0.06
C ASN A 89 -14.21 -3.96 1.24
N GLY A 90 -14.77 -3.58 2.39
CA GLY A 90 -14.08 -3.64 3.67
C GLY A 90 -12.99 -2.58 3.88
N GLU A 91 -12.89 -1.56 3.02
CA GLU A 91 -12.00 -0.42 3.22
C GLU A 91 -12.45 0.43 4.41
N LEU A 92 -11.59 0.57 5.42
CA LEU A 92 -11.84 1.37 6.62
C LEU A 92 -11.25 2.77 6.52
N ALA A 93 -10.01 2.87 6.05
CA ALA A 93 -9.27 4.12 5.96
C ALA A 93 -8.03 3.97 5.06
N THR A 94 -7.31 5.08 4.90
CA THR A 94 -6.07 5.13 4.14
C THR A 94 -4.95 5.75 4.98
N ASP A 95 -3.74 5.25 4.79
CA ASP A 95 -2.55 5.87 5.37
C ASP A 95 -2.05 7.05 4.52
N ASN A 96 -1.04 7.77 5.01
CA ASN A 96 -0.50 8.95 4.32
C ASN A 96 0.14 8.64 2.95
N GLU A 97 0.44 7.38 2.67
CA GLU A 97 0.98 6.89 1.39
C GLU A 97 -0.12 6.29 0.50
N GLY A 98 -1.38 6.35 0.93
CA GLY A 98 -2.55 5.85 0.23
C GLY A 98 -2.75 4.34 0.32
N HIS A 99 -2.04 3.63 1.20
CA HIS A 99 -2.34 2.21 1.47
C HIS A 99 -3.67 2.10 2.19
N VAL A 100 -4.48 1.16 1.76
CA VAL A 100 -5.78 0.92 2.38
C VAL A 100 -5.63 0.05 3.64
N GLY A 101 -6.36 0.41 4.69
CA GLY A 101 -6.62 -0.44 5.85
C GLY A 101 -7.93 -1.20 5.66
N PHE A 102 -7.87 -2.53 5.71
CA PHE A 102 -9.04 -3.39 5.56
C PHE A 102 -9.62 -3.84 6.89
N ALA A 103 -10.93 -4.08 6.91
CA ALA A 103 -11.64 -4.62 8.07
C ALA A 103 -11.18 -6.03 8.45
N SER A 104 -10.73 -6.82 7.47
CA SER A 104 -10.15 -8.16 7.67
C SER A 104 -9.11 -8.47 6.60
N ALA A 105 -8.29 -9.50 6.85
CA ALA A 105 -7.33 -10.02 5.87
C ALA A 105 -8.03 -10.56 4.61
N ASP A 106 -9.22 -11.16 4.76
CA ASP A 106 -10.04 -11.64 3.63
C ASP A 106 -10.40 -10.54 2.65
N HIS A 107 -10.77 -9.35 3.15
CA HIS A 107 -11.05 -8.19 2.30
C HIS A 107 -9.82 -7.74 1.52
N GLY A 108 -8.63 -7.81 2.14
CA GLY A 108 -7.37 -7.52 1.47
C GLY A 108 -7.02 -8.53 0.38
N ALA A 109 -7.25 -9.82 0.64
CA ALA A 109 -7.00 -10.90 -0.31
C ALA A 109 -7.97 -10.84 -1.51
N ASP A 110 -9.26 -10.60 -1.25
CA ASP A 110 -10.27 -10.37 -2.28
C ASP A 110 -9.91 -9.17 -3.17
N ALA A 111 -9.44 -8.07 -2.58
CA ALA A 111 -9.00 -6.89 -3.32
C ALA A 111 -7.77 -7.20 -4.19
N ALA A 112 -6.83 -8.00 -3.69
CA ALA A 112 -5.64 -8.42 -4.45
C ALA A 112 -6.02 -9.24 -5.68
N ALA A 113 -6.85 -10.28 -5.51
CA ALA A 113 -7.33 -11.12 -6.60
C ALA A 113 -8.09 -10.31 -7.65
N LEU A 114 -9.00 -9.41 -7.20
CA LEU A 114 -9.76 -8.55 -8.09
C LEU A 114 -8.87 -7.56 -8.86
N LEU A 115 -7.86 -6.98 -8.19
CA LEU A 115 -6.93 -6.05 -8.82
C LEU A 115 -6.08 -6.75 -9.88
N LEU A 116 -5.58 -7.95 -9.59
CA LEU A 116 -4.86 -8.77 -10.56
C LEU A 116 -5.74 -9.16 -11.74
N LYS A 117 -6.99 -9.57 -11.51
CA LYS A 117 -7.97 -9.84 -12.58
C LYS A 117 -8.10 -8.65 -13.52
N ARG A 118 -8.29 -7.46 -12.95
CA ARG A 118 -8.44 -6.22 -13.72
C ARG A 118 -7.17 -5.87 -14.50
N TYR A 119 -5.99 -6.03 -13.90
CA TYR A 119 -4.74 -5.77 -14.61
C TYR A 119 -4.57 -6.74 -15.79
N TYR A 120 -4.86 -8.02 -15.55
CA TYR A 120 -4.64 -9.08 -16.51
C TYR A 120 -5.65 -9.06 -17.67
N LEU A 121 -6.94 -8.80 -17.40
CA LEU A 121 -8.01 -8.81 -18.40
C LEU A 121 -8.27 -7.43 -18.98
N ASP A 122 -8.67 -6.47 -18.15
CA ASP A 122 -9.13 -5.15 -18.61
C ASP A 122 -7.95 -4.30 -19.13
N LEU A 123 -6.83 -4.31 -18.41
CA LEU A 123 -5.63 -3.54 -18.78
C LEU A 123 -4.64 -4.32 -19.65
N LYS A 124 -4.95 -5.58 -19.97
CA LYS A 124 -4.14 -6.47 -20.83
C LYS A 124 -2.67 -6.57 -20.40
N ARG A 125 -2.40 -6.47 -19.08
CA ARG A 125 -1.06 -6.64 -18.49
C ARG A 125 -0.87 -8.12 -18.20
N LYS A 126 -0.36 -8.84 -19.20
CA LYS A 126 -0.23 -10.31 -19.17
C LYS A 126 1.04 -10.78 -18.48
N SER A 127 2.10 -9.97 -18.51
CA SER A 127 3.39 -10.32 -17.94
C SER A 127 3.59 -9.83 -16.51
N ALA A 128 4.51 -10.48 -15.80
CA ALA A 128 4.89 -10.08 -14.45
C ALA A 128 5.42 -8.64 -14.39
N LEU A 129 6.29 -8.29 -15.33
CA LEU A 129 6.90 -6.98 -15.39
C LEU A 129 5.87 -5.88 -15.66
N ASP A 130 4.88 -6.16 -16.52
CA ASP A 130 3.82 -5.19 -16.83
C ASP A 130 2.86 -4.96 -15.66
N ILE A 131 2.54 -6.02 -14.92
CA ILE A 131 1.75 -5.92 -13.67
C ILE A 131 2.53 -5.09 -12.64
N VAL A 132 3.79 -5.44 -12.38
CA VAL A 132 4.62 -4.80 -11.35
C VAL A 132 4.87 -3.32 -11.65
N ARG A 133 5.11 -2.94 -12.91
CA ARG A 133 5.24 -1.53 -13.33
C ARG A 133 4.03 -0.68 -12.98
N ARG A 134 2.84 -1.29 -12.94
CA ARG A 134 1.61 -0.62 -12.55
C ARG A 134 1.36 -0.72 -11.04
N TRP A 135 1.69 -1.85 -10.43
CA TRP A 135 1.51 -2.12 -9.01
C TRP A 135 2.39 -1.24 -8.11
N ALA A 136 3.68 -1.15 -8.45
CA ALA A 136 4.70 -0.42 -7.70
C ALA A 136 5.51 0.48 -8.65
N PRO A 137 4.91 1.57 -9.19
CA PRO A 137 5.52 2.39 -10.23
C PRO A 137 6.91 2.92 -9.82
N ALA A 138 7.78 3.14 -10.81
CA ALA A 138 9.10 3.71 -10.59
C ALA A 138 9.00 5.11 -9.96
N GLU A 139 9.75 5.34 -8.89
CA GLU A 139 9.81 6.61 -8.17
C GLU A 139 11.09 7.35 -8.53
N CYS A 140 11.27 7.62 -9.83
CA CYS A 140 12.50 8.20 -10.33
C CYS A 140 12.80 9.54 -9.63
N GLY A 141 13.91 9.57 -8.87
CA GLY A 141 14.35 10.74 -8.09
C GLY A 141 14.00 10.70 -6.60
N ILE A 142 13.41 9.60 -6.09
CA ILE A 142 13.25 9.34 -4.66
C ILE A 142 14.15 8.15 -4.32
N ALA A 143 15.19 8.37 -3.53
CA ALA A 143 16.03 7.28 -3.02
C ALA A 143 15.24 6.47 -1.97
N THR A 144 14.29 5.64 -2.41
CA THR A 144 13.71 4.58 -1.61
C THR A 144 14.56 3.33 -1.83
N GLY A 145 15.68 3.27 -1.08
CA GLY A 145 16.59 2.13 -1.11
C GLY A 145 15.90 0.83 -0.66
N ILE A 146 15.86 -0.12 -1.60
CA ILE A 146 16.29 -1.54 -1.51
C ILE A 146 16.06 -2.23 -0.15
N GLY A 147 15.35 -3.36 -0.19
CA GLY A 147 15.07 -4.22 0.96
C GLY A 147 16.30 -4.58 1.80
N GLY A 148 16.10 -4.54 3.13
CA GLY A 148 17.09 -4.87 4.15
C GLY A 148 17.36 -3.68 5.09
N MET A 149 16.77 -3.73 6.28
CA MET A 149 16.98 -2.80 7.41
C MET A 149 16.48 -1.36 7.22
N ALA A 150 15.27 -1.12 7.73
CA ALA A 150 14.68 0.21 7.86
C ALA A 150 15.51 1.13 8.77
N VAL A 151 16.22 2.08 8.16
CA VAL A 151 16.56 3.37 8.80
C VAL A 151 15.75 4.45 8.08
N LEU A 152 14.45 4.51 8.40
CA LEU A 152 13.60 5.64 8.04
C LEU A 152 13.91 6.81 8.96
N ALA A 153 14.81 7.69 8.54
CA ALA A 153 14.83 9.06 9.05
C ALA A 153 15.49 10.06 8.09
N VAL A 154 14.73 11.14 7.80
CA VAL A 154 15.21 12.51 7.53
C VAL A 154 15.75 12.85 6.14
N ARG A 155 14.94 12.68 5.08
CA ARG A 155 14.93 13.71 4.03
C ARG A 155 13.55 13.83 3.40
N GLY A 156 12.80 14.82 3.88
CA GLY A 156 11.50 15.16 3.31
C GLY A 156 11.63 15.50 1.83
N ILE A 157 10.57 15.17 1.08
CA ILE A 157 9.98 15.57 -0.22
C ILE A 157 10.67 16.64 -1.14
N GLY A 158 11.75 17.30 -0.73
CA GLY A 158 12.45 18.36 -1.44
C GLY A 158 13.09 17.95 -2.77
N GLY A 159 13.24 16.65 -3.05
CA GLY A 159 13.74 16.13 -4.32
C GLY A 159 12.67 15.88 -5.38
N THR A 160 11.38 15.94 -5.04
CA THR A 160 10.31 15.65 -6.00
C THR A 160 10.18 16.76 -7.05
N VAL A 161 9.84 16.40 -8.29
CA VAL A 161 9.52 17.34 -9.38
C VAL A 161 8.47 18.36 -8.93
N ARG A 162 7.56 17.95 -8.06
CA ARG A 162 6.55 18.80 -7.41
C ARG A 162 7.17 19.85 -6.48
N ALA A 163 8.17 19.51 -5.67
CA ALA A 163 8.87 20.46 -4.81
C ALA A 163 9.66 21.48 -5.64
N GLN A 164 10.31 21.03 -6.72
CA GLN A 164 11.03 21.91 -7.66
C GLN A 164 10.07 22.84 -8.42
N TYR A 165 8.90 22.34 -8.83
CA TYR A 165 7.84 23.14 -9.45
C TYR A 165 7.26 24.19 -8.49
N LEU A 166 7.05 23.83 -7.23
CA LEU A 166 6.59 24.78 -6.21
C LEU A 166 7.67 25.81 -5.86
N ALA A 167 8.95 25.43 -5.90
CA ALA A 167 10.07 26.36 -5.70
C ALA A 167 10.21 27.33 -6.87
N SER A 168 10.06 26.87 -8.12
CA SER A 168 10.17 27.72 -9.32
C SER A 168 8.96 28.65 -9.55
N ARG A 169 7.81 28.36 -8.92
CA ARG A 169 6.59 29.18 -8.99
C ARG A 169 6.47 30.25 -7.88
N ARG A 170 7.40 30.32 -6.93
CA ARG A 170 7.43 31.39 -5.91
C ARG A 170 7.99 32.69 -6.49
N LYS A 171 7.18 33.41 -7.26
CA LYS A 171 7.43 34.84 -7.54
C LYS A 171 7.17 35.65 -6.26
N GLY A 172 8.23 36.23 -5.69
CA GLY A 172 8.10 37.47 -4.92
C GLY A 172 7.99 37.41 -3.39
N ARG A 173 8.74 36.54 -2.69
CA ARG A 173 9.12 36.80 -1.28
C ARG A 173 10.43 36.09 -0.93
N VAL A 174 11.51 36.86 -0.92
CA VAL A 174 12.84 36.45 -0.49
C VAL A 174 12.77 36.05 0.99
N VAL A 175 13.20 34.84 1.32
CA VAL A 175 13.49 34.45 2.71
C VAL A 175 14.75 35.21 3.11
N ARG A 176 14.60 36.21 4.00
CA ARG A 176 15.75 36.87 4.64
C ARG A 176 16.40 35.85 5.57
N TYR A 177 17.61 35.42 5.23
CA TYR A 177 18.49 34.78 6.19
C TYR A 177 19.00 35.85 7.16
N THR A 178 18.46 35.91 8.37
CA THR A 178 19.08 36.68 9.46
C THR A 178 20.02 35.77 10.23
N ALA A 179 21.16 35.44 9.63
CA ALA A 179 22.30 34.93 10.37
C ALA A 179 23.26 36.10 10.62
N LYS A 180 23.14 36.78 11.77
CA LYS A 180 24.26 37.57 12.30
C LYS A 180 25.23 36.57 12.94
N GLY A 181 26.37 36.32 12.28
CA GLY A 181 27.46 35.54 12.83
C GLY A 181 28.19 36.35 13.90
N GLY A 182 28.03 35.97 15.17
CA GLY A 182 28.94 36.36 16.24
C GLY A 182 30.08 35.35 16.34
N SER A 183 31.30 35.83 16.58
CA SER A 183 32.48 35.01 16.85
C SER A 183 32.34 34.30 18.20
N GLY A 184 31.83 33.07 18.21
CA GLY A 184 31.75 32.26 19.42
C GLY A 184 30.79 31.10 19.24
N GLY A 185 31.31 29.88 19.19
CA GLY A 185 30.59 28.69 18.75
C GLY A 185 29.36 28.31 19.56
N LYS A 186 28.29 27.95 18.84
CA LYS A 186 27.32 26.86 19.05
C LYS A 186 26.33 26.87 17.88
N PRO A 187 26.01 25.74 17.21
CA PRO A 187 25.03 25.75 16.13
C PRO A 187 23.62 26.01 16.70
N GLY A 188 23.06 27.17 16.38
CA GLY A 188 21.71 27.57 16.76
C GLY A 188 20.65 26.66 16.14
N ARG A 189 19.67 26.26 16.96
CA ARG A 189 18.48 25.51 16.50
C ARG A 189 17.68 26.38 15.53
N VAL A 190 17.58 25.96 14.28
CA VAL A 190 16.68 26.55 13.28
C VAL A 190 15.28 25.99 13.51
N SER A 191 14.40 26.75 14.16
CA SER A 191 12.97 26.39 14.20
C SER A 191 12.29 26.85 12.91
N MET A 192 11.99 25.91 12.03
CA MET A 192 11.23 26.19 10.82
C MET A 192 9.74 26.02 11.13
N VAL A 193 9.02 27.14 11.32
CA VAL A 193 7.56 27.11 11.43
C VAL A 193 6.98 27.17 10.02
N ILE A 194 6.54 26.03 9.51
CA ILE A 194 5.78 25.94 8.26
C ILE A 194 4.30 26.04 8.63
N PRO A 195 3.57 27.10 8.25
CA PRO A 195 2.13 27.12 8.38
C PRO A 195 1.54 26.03 7.48
N MET A 196 0.99 24.97 8.08
CA MET A 196 0.29 23.92 7.35
C MET A 196 -1.05 24.45 6.84
N ALA A 197 -1.06 24.98 5.63
CA ALA A 197 -2.31 25.19 4.91
C ALA A 197 -2.89 23.81 4.50
N PRO A 198 -4.18 23.53 4.74
CA PRO A 198 -4.78 22.19 4.61
C PRO A 198 -5.04 21.74 3.16
N LYS A 199 -4.26 22.23 2.18
CA LYS A 199 -4.49 21.98 0.76
C LYS A 199 -3.20 21.64 0.03
N THR A 200 -2.62 20.50 0.36
CA THR A 200 -1.78 19.80 -0.63
C THR A 200 -2.70 19.29 -1.73
N PRO A 201 -2.50 19.64 -3.02
CA PRO A 201 -3.29 19.04 -4.09
C PRO A 201 -3.07 17.53 -4.10
N GLN A 202 -4.11 16.77 -3.77
CA GLN A 202 -4.16 15.33 -3.94
C GLN A 202 -4.24 15.08 -5.46
N TYR A 203 -3.30 14.31 -6.00
CA TYR A 203 -3.42 13.83 -7.37
C TYR A 203 -4.53 12.79 -7.38
N ARG A 204 -5.53 12.99 -8.24
CA ARG A 204 -6.67 12.07 -8.32
C ARG A 204 -6.19 10.69 -8.73
N VAL A 205 -6.60 9.68 -7.97
CA VAL A 205 -6.44 8.28 -8.35
C VAL A 205 -7.29 8.03 -9.61
N PRO A 206 -6.72 7.51 -10.71
CA PRO A 206 -7.49 7.19 -11.91
C PRO A 206 -8.58 6.17 -11.57
N SER A 207 -9.73 6.29 -12.24
CA SER A 207 -10.87 5.41 -12.03
C SER A 207 -10.51 3.93 -12.18
N ILE A 208 -10.85 3.14 -11.16
CA ILE A 208 -10.65 1.69 -11.13
C ILE A 208 -11.89 0.94 -11.66
N ALA A 209 -13.03 1.58 -11.86
CA ALA A 209 -14.19 1.07 -12.58
C ALA A 209 -15.22 2.20 -12.74
N VAL A 210 -16.25 2.04 -13.56
CA VAL A 210 -17.41 2.96 -13.52
C VAL A 210 -17.95 2.96 -12.08
N GLY A 211 -17.89 4.12 -11.42
CA GLY A 211 -18.28 4.25 -10.01
C GLY A 211 -17.20 3.96 -8.97
N MET A 212 -15.95 3.63 -9.33
CA MET A 212 -14.80 3.44 -8.42
C MET A 212 -13.66 4.41 -8.76
N GLY A 213 -13.42 5.40 -7.91
CA GLY A 213 -12.56 6.57 -8.16
C GLY A 213 -13.23 7.89 -7.71
N GLU A 214 -12.44 8.92 -7.39
CA GLU A 214 -12.99 10.19 -6.91
C GLU A 214 -14.00 10.82 -7.90
N ARG A 215 -15.25 11.08 -7.45
CA ARG A 215 -16.28 11.75 -8.28
C ARG A 215 -15.75 13.10 -8.78
N PRO A 216 -16.02 13.52 -10.02
CA PRO A 216 -15.74 14.89 -10.46
C PRO A 216 -16.39 15.87 -9.48
N LYS A 217 -15.59 16.66 -8.76
CA LYS A 217 -16.11 17.82 -8.02
C LYS A 217 -16.87 18.69 -9.02
N ALA A 218 -18.16 18.92 -8.78
CA ALA A 218 -18.97 19.81 -9.58
C ALA A 218 -18.25 21.18 -9.66
N PRO A 219 -18.22 21.82 -10.84
CA PRO A 219 -17.60 23.13 -10.97
C PRO A 219 -18.26 24.11 -10.00
N ASP A 220 -17.43 24.77 -9.20
CA ASP A 220 -17.84 25.82 -8.26
C ASP A 220 -18.53 26.94 -9.06
N PRO A 221 -19.80 27.30 -8.77
CA PRO A 221 -20.53 28.31 -9.53
C PRO A 221 -20.04 29.69 -9.10
N ARG A 222 -18.84 30.06 -9.53
CA ARG A 222 -18.33 31.42 -9.41
C ARG A 222 -18.00 31.95 -10.80
N PRO A 223 -18.57 33.09 -11.20
CA PRO A 223 -18.38 33.61 -12.54
C PRO A 223 -16.90 33.90 -12.82
N LEU A 224 -16.44 33.42 -13.97
CA LEU A 224 -15.11 33.65 -14.52
C LEU A 224 -14.95 35.15 -14.82
N VAL A 225 -14.18 35.86 -14.01
CA VAL A 225 -13.72 37.21 -14.33
C VAL A 225 -12.69 37.11 -15.45
N VAL A 226 -13.09 37.55 -16.64
CA VAL A 226 -12.25 37.67 -17.83
C VAL A 226 -11.14 38.71 -17.58
N GLN A 227 -9.89 38.25 -17.44
CA GLN A 227 -8.74 39.16 -17.46
C GLN A 227 -8.29 39.38 -18.91
N ARG A 228 -8.35 40.65 -19.34
CA ARG A 228 -7.88 41.17 -20.62
C ARG A 228 -6.40 40.84 -20.85
N ALA A 229 -6.09 40.30 -22.03
CA ALA A 229 -4.74 40.07 -22.52
C ALA A 229 -3.99 41.39 -22.80
N LYS A 230 -2.70 41.44 -22.48
CA LYS A 230 -1.73 42.42 -22.99
C LYS A 230 -0.68 41.70 -23.87
N PRO A 231 -0.13 42.37 -24.91
CA PRO A 231 0.48 41.71 -26.06
C PRO A 231 1.92 41.22 -25.83
N LYS A 232 2.28 40.22 -26.65
CA LYS A 232 3.56 39.50 -26.75
C LYS A 232 4.72 40.41 -27.16
N GLY A 233 5.87 40.25 -26.49
CA GLY A 233 7.18 40.53 -27.06
C GLY A 233 7.88 39.22 -27.43
N GLU A 234 8.37 39.13 -28.67
CA GLU A 234 9.19 38.02 -29.18
C GLU A 234 10.57 37.97 -28.52
N PRO A 235 11.14 36.77 -28.29
CA PRO A 235 12.58 36.61 -28.22
C PRO A 235 13.13 35.92 -29.46
N VAL A 236 14.14 36.58 -30.01
CA VAL A 236 15.03 36.20 -31.10
C VAL A 236 15.70 34.85 -30.84
N ALA A 237 15.80 34.05 -31.90
CA ALA A 237 16.54 32.79 -31.95
C ALA A 237 18.05 33.01 -31.78
N THR A 238 18.67 32.24 -30.88
CA THR A 238 20.10 31.94 -30.97
C THR A 238 20.28 30.43 -30.84
N ALA A 239 20.82 29.84 -31.91
CA ALA A 239 21.22 28.47 -31.98
C ALA A 239 22.41 28.21 -31.05
N SER A 240 22.34 27.15 -30.26
CA SER A 240 23.53 26.50 -29.71
C SER A 240 23.35 25.00 -29.81
N THR A 241 24.07 24.44 -30.77
CA THR A 241 24.36 23.03 -30.99
C THR A 241 25.15 22.52 -29.79
N ALA A 242 24.49 21.77 -28.91
CA ALA A 242 25.13 20.95 -27.88
C ALA A 242 24.64 19.50 -28.03
N PRO A 243 25.52 18.50 -27.81
CA PRO A 243 25.27 17.12 -28.19
C PRO A 243 24.07 16.53 -27.45
N LYS A 244 23.25 15.74 -28.16
CA LYS A 244 22.13 14.98 -27.62
C LYS A 244 22.64 13.96 -26.59
N THR A 245 22.77 14.36 -25.34
CA THR A 245 22.92 13.46 -24.22
C THR A 245 21.62 12.65 -24.12
N ARG A 246 21.69 11.35 -24.44
CA ARG A 246 20.58 10.41 -24.30
C ARG A 246 19.98 10.56 -22.90
N VAL A 247 18.69 10.86 -22.82
CA VAL A 247 17.89 10.95 -21.58
C VAL A 247 17.59 9.55 -21.01
N ALA A 248 18.56 8.63 -21.09
CA ALA A 248 18.45 7.28 -20.58
C ALA A 248 19.30 7.18 -19.30
N SER A 249 18.74 7.58 -18.15
CA SER A 249 19.23 7.09 -16.83
C SER A 249 18.47 7.58 -15.61
N ALA A 250 17.46 8.46 -15.70
CA ALA A 250 16.79 8.97 -14.50
C ALA A 250 16.05 7.89 -13.67
N CYS A 251 15.78 6.71 -14.24
CA CYS A 251 15.03 5.61 -13.60
C CYS A 251 15.75 4.25 -13.66
N ALA A 252 17.02 4.18 -14.10
CA ALA A 252 17.69 2.90 -14.33
C ALA A 252 17.75 1.98 -13.07
N PRO A 253 17.99 2.51 -11.85
CA PRO A 253 17.93 1.70 -10.63
C PRO A 253 16.54 1.15 -10.33
N ASP A 254 15.49 1.94 -10.60
CA ASP A 254 14.10 1.52 -10.41
C ASP A 254 13.70 0.43 -11.37
N GLU A 255 14.11 0.52 -12.63
CA GLU A 255 13.79 -0.51 -13.62
C GLU A 255 14.40 -1.87 -13.22
N GLN A 256 15.61 -1.89 -12.66
CA GLN A 256 16.19 -3.12 -12.12
C GLN A 256 15.40 -3.65 -10.91
N ARG A 257 14.93 -2.77 -10.02
CA ARG A 257 14.07 -3.14 -8.89
C ARG A 257 12.77 -3.81 -9.39
N LEU A 258 12.13 -3.24 -10.41
CA LEU A 258 10.91 -3.80 -11.01
C LEU A 258 11.16 -5.14 -11.67
N ARG A 259 12.28 -5.32 -12.37
CA ARG A 259 12.68 -6.63 -12.93
C ARG A 259 12.93 -7.67 -11.85
N ASN A 260 13.58 -7.29 -10.74
CA ASN A 260 13.83 -8.19 -9.62
C ASN A 260 12.51 -8.65 -8.98
N TYR A 261 11.58 -7.71 -8.75
CA TYR A 261 10.24 -8.05 -8.25
C TYR A 261 9.51 -8.96 -9.25
N ALA A 262 9.46 -8.60 -10.53
CA ALA A 262 8.81 -9.43 -11.55
C ALA A 262 9.42 -10.84 -11.64
N SER A 263 10.74 -10.97 -11.47
CA SER A 263 11.43 -12.27 -11.43
C SER A 263 11.06 -13.10 -10.20
N ARG A 264 10.97 -12.47 -9.02
CA ARG A 264 10.49 -13.13 -7.79
C ARG A 264 9.04 -13.60 -7.92
N MET A 265 8.21 -12.83 -8.62
CA MET A 265 6.81 -13.16 -8.81
C MET A 265 6.58 -14.43 -9.64
N VAL A 266 7.53 -14.77 -10.53
CA VAL A 266 7.46 -15.96 -11.41
C VAL A 266 8.41 -17.09 -11.01
N GLU A 267 9.09 -16.93 -9.87
CA GLU A 267 10.05 -17.92 -9.36
C GLU A 267 9.35 -19.29 -9.17
N GLY A 268 9.91 -20.34 -9.77
CA GLY A 268 9.35 -21.70 -9.70
C GLY A 268 8.12 -21.97 -10.59
N LEU A 269 7.73 -21.04 -11.48
CA LEU A 269 6.65 -21.26 -12.47
C LEU A 269 7.14 -21.74 -13.83
N GLY A 270 8.46 -21.74 -14.07
CA GLY A 270 9.02 -22.01 -15.41
C GLY A 270 8.70 -20.90 -16.42
N LEU A 271 8.39 -19.69 -15.93
CA LEU A 271 8.07 -18.51 -16.74
C LEU A 271 9.12 -17.43 -16.51
N GLY A 272 9.40 -16.66 -17.56
CA GLY A 272 10.18 -15.43 -17.48
C GLY A 272 9.33 -14.20 -17.09
N PRO A 273 9.96 -13.08 -16.68
CA PRO A 273 9.25 -11.87 -16.27
C PRO A 273 8.37 -11.21 -17.34
N ASN A 274 8.60 -11.52 -18.61
CA ASN A 274 7.85 -10.98 -19.75
C ASN A 274 6.84 -11.98 -20.33
N ASP A 275 6.82 -13.23 -19.85
CA ASP A 275 5.94 -14.26 -20.36
C ASP A 275 4.51 -14.03 -19.84
N ASP A 276 3.53 -14.58 -20.57
CA ASP A 276 2.15 -14.56 -20.08
C ASP A 276 2.04 -15.42 -18.81
N LEU A 277 1.61 -14.77 -17.73
CA LEU A 277 1.42 -15.40 -16.43
C LEU A 277 0.30 -16.44 -16.41
N LYS A 278 -0.63 -16.41 -17.36
CA LYS A 278 -1.81 -17.29 -17.40
C LYS A 278 -2.56 -17.26 -16.06
N LEU A 279 -2.88 -16.06 -15.57
CA LEU A 279 -3.55 -15.87 -14.27
C LEU A 279 -5.05 -16.13 -14.33
N PHE A 280 -5.68 -15.82 -15.46
CA PHE A 280 -7.12 -15.93 -15.65
C PHE A 280 -7.43 -16.40 -17.07
N GLU A 281 -8.53 -17.12 -17.22
CA GLU A 281 -9.15 -17.35 -18.53
C GLU A 281 -9.80 -16.06 -19.07
N SER A 282 -10.22 -16.07 -20.33
CA SER A 282 -10.87 -14.91 -20.97
C SER A 282 -12.20 -14.51 -20.34
N ASP A 283 -12.91 -15.46 -19.73
CA ASP A 283 -14.14 -15.21 -18.96
C ASP A 283 -13.86 -14.71 -17.52
N GLY A 284 -12.59 -14.70 -17.14
CA GLY A 284 -12.10 -14.24 -15.87
C GLY A 284 -12.03 -15.29 -14.77
N ARG A 285 -12.27 -16.57 -15.06
CA ARG A 285 -12.02 -17.66 -14.11
C ARG A 285 -10.53 -17.70 -13.74
N PRO A 286 -10.19 -17.80 -12.44
CA PRO A 286 -8.79 -17.86 -12.01
C PRO A 286 -8.14 -19.19 -12.43
N LEU A 287 -6.86 -19.12 -12.79
CA LEU A 287 -6.02 -20.26 -13.16
C LEU A 287 -5.00 -20.59 -12.06
N PRO A 288 -4.38 -21.79 -12.06
CA PRO A 288 -3.51 -22.24 -10.97
C PRO A 288 -2.31 -21.34 -10.65
N ASN A 289 -1.83 -20.56 -11.63
CA ASN A 289 -0.70 -19.64 -11.41
C ASN A 289 -1.06 -18.46 -10.49
N LEU A 290 -2.34 -18.12 -10.33
CA LEU A 290 -2.79 -16.98 -9.53
C LEU A 290 -2.37 -17.10 -8.07
N ALA A 291 -2.57 -18.28 -7.45
CA ALA A 291 -2.24 -18.50 -6.05
C ALA A 291 -0.74 -18.27 -5.78
N ARG A 292 0.12 -18.85 -6.62
CA ARG A 292 1.58 -18.70 -6.52
C ARG A 292 2.02 -17.25 -6.68
N VAL A 293 1.45 -16.54 -7.65
CA VAL A 293 1.74 -15.12 -7.87
C VAL A 293 1.30 -14.27 -6.68
N MET A 294 0.10 -14.50 -6.14
CA MET A 294 -0.38 -13.78 -4.95
C MET A 294 0.51 -14.01 -3.74
N LEU A 295 0.95 -15.26 -3.50
CA LEU A 295 1.89 -15.58 -2.41
C LEU A 295 3.25 -14.91 -2.61
N ALA A 296 3.80 -14.94 -3.83
CA ALA A 296 5.08 -14.31 -4.15
C ALA A 296 5.03 -12.79 -3.98
N MET A 297 3.95 -12.15 -4.43
CA MET A 297 3.74 -10.71 -4.22
C MET A 297 3.66 -10.37 -2.73
N SER A 298 2.87 -11.13 -1.96
CA SER A 298 2.76 -10.88 -0.52
C SER A 298 4.11 -11.04 0.19
N SER A 299 4.86 -12.09 -0.13
CA SER A 299 6.20 -12.29 0.44
C SER A 299 7.16 -11.16 0.09
N PHE A 300 7.11 -10.64 -1.14
CA PHE A 300 7.95 -9.52 -1.54
C PHE A 300 7.63 -8.23 -0.76
N GLU A 301 6.35 -7.92 -0.58
CA GLU A 301 5.89 -6.71 0.12
C GLU A 301 6.10 -6.79 1.65
N LEU A 302 6.00 -7.97 2.22
CA LEU A 302 6.08 -8.19 3.67
C LEU A 302 7.48 -8.62 4.16
N GLY A 303 8.35 -9.05 3.26
CA GLY A 303 9.72 -9.45 3.57
C GLY A 303 9.79 -10.78 4.32
N ALA A 304 9.92 -10.73 5.64
CA ALA A 304 10.06 -11.92 6.50
C ALA A 304 8.74 -12.68 6.70
N LEU A 305 7.62 -12.06 6.33
CA LEU A 305 6.28 -12.63 6.41
C LEU A 305 5.71 -12.81 5.00
N ARG A 306 4.65 -13.61 4.89
CA ARG A 306 3.83 -13.74 3.69
C ARG A 306 2.40 -14.13 4.07
N ALA A 307 1.44 -13.85 3.21
CA ALA A 307 0.10 -14.43 3.32
C ALA A 307 0.17 -15.96 3.37
N SER A 308 -0.70 -16.57 4.18
CA SER A 308 -0.88 -18.01 4.22
C SER A 308 -1.51 -18.52 2.92
N PRO A 309 -1.19 -19.76 2.49
CA PRO A 309 -1.84 -20.40 1.36
C PRO A 309 -3.37 -20.43 1.50
N ASP A 310 -3.88 -20.77 2.69
CA ASP A 310 -5.31 -20.89 2.96
C ASP A 310 -6.06 -19.57 2.71
N LEU A 311 -5.50 -18.43 3.14
CA LEU A 311 -6.08 -17.12 2.85
C LEU A 311 -6.17 -16.85 1.34
N VAL A 312 -5.13 -17.22 0.60
CA VAL A 312 -5.07 -17.01 -0.85
C VAL A 312 -6.06 -17.90 -1.57
N GLU A 313 -6.10 -19.19 -1.24
CA GLU A 313 -7.04 -20.13 -1.86
C GLU A 313 -8.50 -19.73 -1.57
N ALA A 314 -8.83 -19.38 -0.32
CA ALA A 314 -10.17 -18.91 0.03
C ALA A 314 -10.59 -17.66 -0.76
N ALA A 315 -9.67 -16.72 -1.01
CA ALA A 315 -9.95 -15.54 -1.84
C ALA A 315 -10.18 -15.91 -3.31
N ILE A 316 -9.44 -16.88 -3.85
CA ILE A 316 -9.59 -17.39 -5.22
C ILE A 316 -10.92 -18.13 -5.39
N GLU A 317 -11.31 -18.94 -4.41
CA GLU A 317 -12.61 -19.62 -4.38
C GLU A 317 -13.76 -18.61 -4.37
N ARG A 318 -13.71 -17.59 -3.50
CA ARG A 318 -14.71 -16.51 -3.48
C ARG A 318 -14.75 -15.74 -4.79
N ALA A 319 -13.61 -15.51 -5.43
CA ALA A 319 -13.56 -14.87 -6.75
C ALA A 319 -14.22 -15.74 -7.83
N SER A 320 -13.98 -17.05 -7.80
CA SER A 320 -14.59 -18.02 -8.72
C SER A 320 -16.11 -18.07 -8.54
N ALA A 321 -16.60 -18.19 -7.31
CA ALA A 321 -18.02 -18.22 -6.99
C ALA A 321 -18.76 -16.94 -7.46
N LYS A 322 -18.13 -15.77 -7.33
CA LYS A 322 -18.69 -14.50 -7.85
C LYS A 322 -18.84 -14.52 -9.38
N ILE A 323 -17.91 -15.15 -10.10
CA ILE A 323 -17.98 -15.27 -11.57
C ILE A 323 -19.10 -16.23 -11.97
N GLU A 324 -19.19 -17.38 -11.32
CA GLU A 324 -20.25 -18.37 -11.56
C GLU A 324 -21.64 -17.78 -11.30
N ALA A 325 -21.79 -17.01 -10.21
CA ALA A 325 -23.02 -16.31 -9.90
C ALA A 325 -23.40 -15.27 -10.98
N SER A 326 -22.42 -14.54 -11.51
CA SER A 326 -22.64 -13.58 -12.62
C SER A 326 -23.11 -14.30 -13.89
N ILE A 327 -22.43 -15.39 -14.28
CA ILE A 327 -22.78 -16.18 -15.48
C ILE A 327 -24.20 -16.76 -15.36
N LYS A 328 -24.59 -17.23 -14.16
CA LYS A 328 -25.94 -17.76 -13.91
C LYS A 328 -27.01 -16.67 -14.01
N THR A 329 -26.69 -15.45 -13.60
CA THR A 329 -27.63 -14.32 -13.65
C THR A 329 -27.85 -13.82 -15.08
N ASP A 330 -26.83 -13.94 -15.94
CA ASP A 330 -26.88 -13.49 -17.33
C ASP A 330 -27.50 -14.51 -18.30
N ARG A 331 -27.80 -15.75 -17.86
CA ARG A 331 -28.57 -16.69 -18.69
C ARG A 331 -30.04 -16.23 -18.78
N PRO A 332 -30.60 -16.09 -19.99
CA PRO A 332 -32.03 -15.80 -20.13
C PRO A 332 -32.84 -16.93 -19.48
N ARG A 333 -33.84 -16.57 -18.67
CA ARG A 333 -34.83 -17.54 -18.19
C ARG A 333 -35.60 -18.04 -19.40
N GLU A 334 -35.32 -19.25 -19.86
CA GLU A 334 -36.23 -19.98 -20.74
C GLU A 334 -37.54 -20.16 -19.98
N GLN A 335 -38.59 -19.50 -20.47
CA GLN A 335 -40.00 -19.74 -20.13
C GLN A 335 -40.59 -20.68 -21.17
#